data_AF-G9ENY0-F1
#
_entry.id   AF-G9ENY0-F1
#
_cell.length_a   1.000
_cell.length_b   1.000
_cell.length_c   1.000
_cell.angle_alpha   90.00
_cell.angle_beta   90.00
_cell.angle_gamma   90.00
#
_symmetry.space_group_name_H-M   'P 1'
#
loop_
_entity.id
_entity.type
_entity.pdbx_description
1 polymer ?
#
loop_
_entity_poly.entity_id
_entity_poly.type
_entity_poly.pdbx_seq_one_letter_code
_entity_poly.pdbx_strand_id
1 'polypeptide(L)'
;MGLTVGIICLTMFIIHRFIPSMIWASIIVIATYPLYKRWRHLFGNRDNLSALLFTMLIGLLFLLPLSWLVRILVKEIQLFINFLQDINQQGGAAPEFLKNFPFVGNDLVSYWDSNIGNQEKLETSCLMCIYR
;
A
#
# COMPACT_ATOMS: atom_id res chain seq x y z
N MET A 1 -32.45 -12.27 -0.67
CA MET A 1 -32.59 -10.82 -0.38
C MET A 1 -31.30 -10.20 0.15
N GLY A 2 -30.63 -10.76 1.18
CA GLY A 2 -29.38 -10.19 1.71
C GLY A 2 -28.23 -10.04 0.70
N LEU A 3 -28.01 -11.05 -0.16
CA LEU A 3 -26.99 -10.98 -1.22
C LEU A 3 -27.27 -9.88 -2.25
N THR A 4 -28.53 -9.74 -2.67
CA THR A 4 -28.95 -8.70 -3.63
C THR A 4 -28.72 -7.30 -3.06
N VAL A 5 -29.10 -7.07 -1.80
CA VAL A 5 -28.86 -5.80 -1.10
C VAL A 5 -27.36 -5.54 -0.95
N GLY A 6 -26.58 -6.56 -0.59
CA GLY A 6 -25.12 -6.45 -0.49
C GLY A 6 -24.44 -6.04 -1.79
N ILE A 7 -24.81 -6.65 -2.92
CA ILE A 7 -24.28 -6.31 -4.25
C ILE A 7 -24.63 -4.87 -4.62
N ILE A 8 -25.89 -4.45 -4.42
CA ILE A 8 -26.33 -3.09 -4.72
C ILE A 8 -25.55 -2.06 -3.88
N CYS A 9 -25.37 -2.31 -2.58
CA CYS A 9 -24.58 -1.43 -1.72
C CYS A 9 -23.11 -1.35 -2.16
N LEU A 10 -22.48 -2.49 -2.51
CA LEU A 10 -21.10 -2.51 -3.00
C LEU A 10 -20.96 -1.74 -4.31
N THR A 11 -21.88 -1.93 -5.25
CA THR A 11 -21.88 -1.20 -6.53
C THR A 11 -22.00 0.31 -6.30
N MET A 12 -22.92 0.74 -5.44
CA MET A 12 -23.09 2.17 -5.11
C MET A 12 -21.81 2.77 -4.50
N PHE A 13 -21.16 2.02 -3.60
CA PHE A 13 -19.91 2.42 -2.98
C PHE A 13 -18.76 2.54 -3.98
N ILE A 14 -18.62 1.57 -4.89
CA ILE A 14 -17.60 1.59 -5.94
C ILE A 14 -17.81 2.79 -6.87
N ILE A 15 -19.04 3.03 -7.34
CA ILE A 15 -19.34 4.16 -8.23
C ILE A 15 -18.97 5.48 -7.55
N HIS A 16 -19.36 5.69 -6.29
CA HIS A 16 -19.03 6.90 -5.55
C HIS A 16 -17.51 7.10 -5.41
N ARG A 17 -16.77 6.03 -5.16
CA ARG A 17 -15.30 6.06 -5.06
C ARG A 17 -14.63 6.32 -6.41
N PHE A 18 -15.28 5.99 -7.52
CA PHE A 18 -14.73 6.13 -8.86
C PHE A 18 -14.86 7.56 -9.43
N ILE A 19 -15.91 8.31 -9.03
CA ILE A 19 -16.12 9.70 -9.49
C ILE A 19 -14.88 10.59 -9.25
N PRO A 20 -14.26 10.62 -8.05
CA PRO A 20 -13.03 11.38 -7.84
C PRO A 20 -11.90 10.99 -8.79
N SER A 21 -11.73 9.69 -9.09
CA SER A 21 -10.69 9.21 -10.00
C SER A 21 -10.94 9.65 -11.45
N MET A 22 -12.19 9.59 -11.91
CA MET A 22 -12.61 10.13 -13.22
C MET A 22 -12.38 11.64 -13.35
N ILE A 23 -12.66 12.39 -12.28
CA ILE A 23 -12.41 13.84 -12.24
C ILE A 23 -10.92 14.12 -12.40
N TRP A 24 -10.05 13.45 -11.63
CA TRP A 24 -8.60 13.61 -11.75
C TRP A 24 -8.09 13.23 -13.14
N ALA A 25 -8.55 12.13 -13.71
CA ALA A 25 -8.18 11.73 -15.08
C ALA A 25 -8.58 12.80 -16.11
N SER A 26 -9.80 13.33 -15.98
CA SER A 26 -10.31 14.39 -16.86
C SER A 26 -9.49 15.68 -16.73
N ILE A 27 -9.12 16.08 -15.51
CA ILE A 27 -8.23 17.23 -15.26
C ILE A 27 -6.88 17.03 -15.97
N ILE A 28 -6.27 15.84 -15.84
CA ILE A 28 -4.99 15.52 -16.47
C ILE A 28 -5.12 15.58 -18.00
N VAL A 29 -6.18 15.01 -18.58
CA VAL A 29 -6.43 15.04 -20.03
C VAL A 29 -6.57 16.47 -20.54
N ILE A 30 -7.40 17.28 -19.86
CA ILE A 30 -7.64 18.69 -20.23
C ILE A 30 -6.34 19.50 -20.12
N ALA A 31 -5.54 19.28 -19.06
CA ALA A 31 -4.26 19.95 -18.88
C ALA A 31 -3.19 19.47 -19.89
N THR A 32 -3.22 18.20 -20.28
CA THR A 32 -2.24 17.60 -21.20
C THR A 32 -2.51 17.95 -22.66
N TYR A 33 -3.77 18.11 -23.06
CA TYR A 33 -4.15 18.45 -24.44
C TYR A 33 -3.46 19.70 -25.02
N PRO A 34 -3.43 20.87 -24.34
CA PRO A 34 -2.73 22.05 -24.87
C PRO A 34 -1.22 21.86 -24.95
N LEU A 35 -0.65 21.05 -24.04
CA LEU A 35 0.78 20.71 -24.07
C LEU A 35 1.11 19.87 -25.30
N TYR A 36 0.28 18.85 -25.59
CA TYR A 36 0.42 18.04 -26.80
C TYR A 36 0.27 18.87 -28.08
N LYS A 37 -0.68 19.81 -28.12
CA LYS A 37 -0.89 20.69 -29.27
C LYS A 37 0.31 21.62 -29.51
N ARG A 38 0.90 22.19 -28.44
CA ARG A 38 2.14 22.99 -28.53
C ARG A 38 3.32 22.14 -29.01
N TRP A 39 3.44 20.91 -28.50
CA TRP A 39 4.47 19.96 -28.92
C TRP A 39 4.35 19.64 -30.42
N ARG A 40 3.14 19.33 -30.90
CA ARG A 40 2.88 19.05 -32.31
C ARG A 40 3.23 20.23 -33.23
N HIS A 41 2.97 21.45 -32.77
CA HIS A 41 3.29 22.67 -33.53
C HIS A 41 4.82 22.89 -33.62
N LEU A 42 5.58 22.58 -32.57
CA LEU A 42 7.05 22.71 -32.59
C LEU A 42 7.72 21.71 -33.55
N PHE A 43 7.14 20.53 -33.73
CA PHE A 43 7.69 19.46 -34.59
C PHE A 43 7.17 19.48 -36.03
N GLY A 44 6.46 20.53 -36.44
CA GLY A 44 6.10 20.76 -37.85
C GLY A 44 5.17 19.69 -38.45
N ASN A 45 4.19 19.22 -37.67
CA ASN A 45 3.15 18.29 -38.13
C ASN A 45 3.64 16.86 -38.50
N ARG A 46 4.86 16.47 -38.10
CA ARG A 46 5.35 15.08 -38.22
C ARG A 46 4.78 14.23 -37.08
N ASP A 47 3.58 13.71 -37.30
CA ASP A 47 2.75 13.07 -36.27
C ASP A 47 3.42 11.88 -35.56
N ASN A 48 4.05 10.96 -36.29
CA ASN A 48 4.63 9.75 -35.70
C ASN A 48 5.82 10.04 -34.76
N LEU A 49 6.77 10.88 -35.18
CA LEU A 49 7.93 11.23 -34.34
C LEU A 49 7.50 12.06 -33.12
N SER A 50 6.55 12.97 -33.31
CA SER A 50 6.02 13.81 -32.23
C SER A 50 5.29 12.96 -31.19
N ALA A 51 4.46 12.01 -31.61
CA ALA A 51 3.73 11.11 -30.71
C ALA A 51 4.67 10.19 -29.92
N LEU A 52 5.71 9.64 -30.58
CA LEU A 52 6.68 8.78 -29.92
C LEU A 52 7.49 9.55 -28.88
N LEU A 53 8.02 10.73 -29.23
CA LEU A 53 8.77 11.58 -28.28
C LEU A 53 7.90 12.06 -27.12
N PHE A 54 6.66 12.47 -27.38
CA PHE A 54 5.75 12.93 -26.33
C PHE A 54 5.38 11.78 -25.37
N THR A 55 5.07 10.60 -25.90
CA THR A 55 4.79 9.41 -25.09
C THR A 55 6.00 8.98 -24.28
N MET A 56 7.20 9.00 -24.88
CA MET A 56 8.45 8.69 -24.19
C MET A 56 8.73 9.69 -23.07
N LEU A 57 8.53 10.99 -23.32
CA LEU A 57 8.78 12.05 -22.37
C LEU A 57 7.80 12.00 -21.18
N ILE A 58 6.49 11.85 -21.45
CA ILE A 58 5.49 11.66 -20.40
C ILE A 58 5.75 10.37 -19.64
N GLY A 59 6.03 9.27 -20.35
CA GLY A 59 6.36 7.99 -19.75
C GLY A 59 7.53 8.11 -18.77
N LEU A 60 8.61 8.76 -19.19
CA LEU A 60 9.77 9.03 -18.34
C LEU A 60 9.43 9.95 -17.16
N LEU A 61 8.68 11.02 -17.41
CA LEU A 61 8.21 11.96 -16.38
C LEU A 61 7.38 11.27 -15.30
N PHE A 62 6.59 10.25 -15.65
CA PHE A 62 5.83 9.43 -14.70
C PHE A 62 6.69 8.34 -14.05
N LEU A 63 7.59 7.68 -14.80
CA LEU A 63 8.44 6.61 -14.28
C LEU A 63 9.40 7.10 -13.19
N LEU A 64 9.92 8.31 -13.32
CA LEU A 64 10.86 8.90 -12.36
C LEU A 64 10.28 9.04 -10.94
N PRO A 65 9.16 9.78 -10.72
CA PRO A 65 8.56 9.91 -9.40
C PRO A 65 8.02 8.57 -8.91
N LEU A 66 7.51 7.70 -9.79
CA LEU A 66 7.03 6.38 -9.41
C LEU A 66 8.17 5.49 -8.87
N SER A 67 9.32 5.48 -9.54
CA SER A 67 10.52 4.78 -9.06
C SER A 67 11.01 5.33 -7.73
N TRP A 68 10.96 6.64 -7.54
CA TRP A 68 11.32 7.27 -6.27
C TRP A 68 10.33 6.91 -5.14
N LEU A 69 9.04 6.93 -5.42
CA LEU A 69 7.97 6.55 -4.49
C LEU A 69 8.09 5.08 -4.08
N VAL A 70 8.34 4.19 -5.03
CA VAL A 70 8.59 2.76 -4.74
C VAL A 70 9.80 2.58 -3.84
N ARG A 71 10.91 3.30 -4.07
CA ARG A 71 12.09 3.24 -3.17
C ARG A 71 11.76 3.67 -1.75
N ILE A 72 10.99 4.75 -1.59
CA ILE A 72 10.52 5.21 -0.28
C ILE A 72 9.66 4.14 0.38
N LEU A 73 8.70 3.58 -0.35
CA LEU A 73 7.82 2.54 0.18
C LEU A 73 8.61 1.30 0.63
N VAL A 74 9.57 0.85 -0.18
CA VAL A 74 10.45 -0.28 0.15
C VAL A 74 11.27 0.02 1.41
N LYS A 75 11.80 1.25 1.54
CA LYS A 75 12.57 1.65 2.73
C LYS A 75 11.72 1.62 4.01
N GLU A 76 10.50 2.15 3.94
CA GLU A 76 9.57 2.13 5.09
C GLU A 76 9.19 0.69 5.47
N ILE A 77 8.91 -0.17 4.49
CA ILE A 77 8.62 -1.59 4.72
C ILE A 77 9.81 -2.29 5.38
N GLN A 78 11.04 -2.06 4.91
CA GLN A 78 12.23 -2.65 5.51
C GLN A 78 12.45 -2.20 6.95
N LEU A 79 12.24 -0.91 7.24
CA LEU A 79 12.33 -0.37 8.60
C LEU A 79 11.29 -1.05 9.51
N PHE A 80 10.05 -1.20 9.02
CA PHE A 80 8.99 -1.90 9.74
C PHE A 80 9.31 -3.37 10.01
N ILE A 81 9.88 -4.09 9.04
CA ILE A 81 10.31 -5.49 9.22
C ILE A 81 11.43 -5.59 10.26
N ASN A 82 12.43 -4.69 10.20
CA ASN A 82 13.51 -4.67 11.19
C ASN A 82 12.98 -4.37 12.59
N PHE A 83 12.02 -3.45 12.72
CA PHE A 83 11.34 -3.16 13.99
C PHE A 83 10.59 -4.38 14.54
N LEU A 84 9.88 -5.13 13.68
CA LEU A 84 9.24 -6.38 14.08
C LEU A 84 10.25 -7.46 14.52
N GLN A 85 11.39 -7.54 13.84
CA GLN A 85 12.43 -8.53 14.16
C GLN A 85 13.14 -8.20 15.48
N ASP A 86 13.34 -6.92 15.79
CA ASP A 86 13.91 -6.46 17.07
C ASP A 86 12.99 -6.79 18.26
N ILE A 87 11.67 -6.63 18.08
CA ILE A 87 10.66 -7.02 19.09
C ILE A 87 10.61 -8.54 19.30
N ASN A 88 10.74 -9.31 18.22
CA ASN A 88 10.71 -10.77 18.27
C ASN A 88 11.96 -11.35 18.97
N GLN A 89 13.13 -10.76 18.76
CA GLN A 89 14.37 -11.20 19.42
C GLN A 89 14.40 -10.94 20.93
N GLN A 90 13.65 -9.94 21.41
CA GLN A 90 13.63 -9.53 22.82
C GLN A 90 12.43 -10.07 23.61
N GLY A 91 11.56 -10.90 23.02
CA GLY A 91 10.36 -11.42 23.69
C GLY A 91 9.39 -10.30 24.14
N GLY A 92 9.31 -9.22 23.35
CA GLY A 92 8.63 -7.99 23.73
C GLY A 92 7.12 -7.98 23.47
N ALA A 93 6.40 -7.25 24.33
CA ALA A 93 4.96 -7.02 24.25
C ALA A 93 4.49 -6.55 22.86
N ALA A 94 3.22 -6.84 22.54
CA ALA A 94 2.62 -6.52 21.23
C ALA A 94 2.81 -5.04 20.85
N PRO A 95 3.32 -4.73 19.65
CA PRO A 95 3.61 -3.36 19.25
C PRO A 95 2.36 -2.47 19.21
N GLU A 96 2.51 -1.19 19.60
CA GLU A 96 1.40 -0.25 19.77
C GLU A 96 0.60 0.02 18.48
N PHE A 97 1.19 -0.18 17.30
CA PHE A 97 0.47 -0.04 16.03
C PHE A 97 -0.65 -1.08 15.88
N LEU A 98 -0.50 -2.27 16.49
CA LEU A 98 -1.56 -3.29 16.51
C LEU A 98 -2.74 -2.79 17.34
N LYS A 99 -2.50 -2.11 18.47
CA LYS A 99 -3.54 -1.49 19.30
C LYS A 99 -4.28 -0.37 18.57
N ASN A 100 -3.60 0.35 17.68
CA ASN A 100 -4.19 1.45 16.91
C ASN A 100 -5.11 0.99 15.75
N PHE A 101 -5.26 -0.31 15.52
CA PHE A 101 -6.18 -0.82 14.50
C PHE A 101 -7.63 -0.81 15.05
N PRO A 102 -8.50 0.11 14.60
CA PRO A 102 -9.75 0.42 15.31
C PRO A 102 -10.79 -0.72 15.27
N PHE A 103 -10.65 -1.67 14.33
CA PHE A 103 -11.60 -2.79 14.18
C PHE A 103 -11.11 -4.12 14.75
N VAL A 104 -9.80 -4.35 14.86
CA VAL A 104 -9.24 -5.69 15.18
C VAL A 104 -8.03 -5.62 16.13
N GLY A 105 -7.70 -4.45 16.66
CA GLY A 105 -6.46 -4.25 17.40
C GLY A 105 -6.38 -5.05 18.71
N ASN A 106 -7.48 -5.15 19.46
CA ASN A 106 -7.51 -5.89 20.72
C ASN A 106 -7.39 -7.41 20.51
N ASP A 107 -8.02 -7.96 19.48
CA ASP A 107 -7.93 -9.39 19.15
C ASP A 107 -6.52 -9.77 18.69
N LEU A 108 -5.88 -8.92 17.88
CA LEU A 108 -4.49 -9.14 17.45
C LEU A 108 -3.51 -9.07 18.62
N VAL A 109 -3.72 -8.15 19.56
CA VAL A 109 -2.89 -8.03 20.78
C VAL A 109 -3.06 -9.24 21.69
N SER A 110 -4.30 -9.69 21.90
CA SER A 110 -4.57 -10.88 22.71
C SER A 110 -3.98 -12.14 22.07
N TYR A 111 -4.02 -12.27 20.74
CA TYR A 111 -3.44 -13.40 20.02
C TYR A 111 -1.90 -13.37 20.04
N TRP A 112 -1.31 -12.18 19.97
CA TRP A 112 0.14 -11.98 20.07
C TRP A 112 0.67 -12.35 21.45
N ASP A 113 0.00 -11.88 22.50
CA ASP A 113 0.37 -12.16 23.89
C ASP A 113 0.25 -13.65 24.22
N SER A 114 -0.78 -14.33 23.69
CA SER A 114 -0.99 -15.75 23.94
C SER A 114 -0.04 -16.69 23.20
N ASN A 115 0.48 -16.31 22.02
CA ASN A 115 1.27 -17.21 21.17
C ASN A 115 2.75 -16.81 21.02
N ILE A 116 3.06 -15.52 21.03
CA ILE A 116 4.41 -15.00 20.74
C ILE A 116 5.10 -14.52 22.02
N GLY A 117 4.37 -13.89 22.94
CA GLY A 117 4.92 -13.44 24.23
C GLY A 117 5.29 -14.56 25.22
N ASN A 118 5.01 -15.83 24.90
CA ASN A 118 5.04 -16.94 25.85
C ASN A 118 5.88 -18.15 25.37
N GLN A 119 6.92 -17.93 24.56
CA GLN A 119 7.85 -19.01 24.22
C GLN A 119 8.65 -19.54 25.43
N GLU A 120 8.75 -18.76 26.52
CA GLU A 120 9.44 -19.17 27.76
C GLU A 120 8.69 -20.27 28.56
N LYS A 121 7.41 -20.53 28.26
CA LYS A 121 6.61 -21.51 29.01
C LYS A 121 6.84 -22.96 28.60
N LEU A 122 7.53 -23.22 27.48
CA LEU A 122 7.75 -24.58 26.98
C LEU A 122 9.07 -25.19 27.50
N GLU A 123 10.06 -24.40 27.89
CA GLU A 123 11.32 -24.93 28.45
C GLU A 123 11.20 -25.29 29.94
N THR A 124 10.46 -24.50 30.73
CA THR A 124 10.27 -24.77 32.16
C THR A 124 9.46 -26.05 32.43
N SER A 125 8.53 -26.40 31.54
CA SER A 125 7.74 -27.63 31.69
C SER A 125 8.53 -28.91 31.34
N CYS A 126 9.58 -28.82 30.51
CA CYS A 126 10.42 -29.97 30.18
C CYS A 126 11.46 -30.26 31.28
N LEU A 127 12.03 -29.22 31.89
CA LEU A 127 12.96 -29.36 33.03
C LEU A 127 12.28 -29.94 34.28
N MET A 128 11.00 -29.64 34.49
CA MET A 128 10.26 -30.18 35.64
C MET A 128 9.88 -31.67 35.48
N CYS A 129 9.86 -32.22 34.26
CA CYS A 129 9.72 -33.66 34.00
C CYS A 129 11.03 -34.45 34.12
N ILE A 130 12.20 -33.80 34.02
CA ILE A 130 13.51 -34.48 34.09
C ILE A 130 14.02 -34.60 35.55
N TYR A 131 13.56 -33.74 36.46
CA TYR A 131 13.99 -33.74 37.87
C TYR A 131 13.02 -34.46 38.84
N ARG A 132 11.99 -35.16 38.32
CA ARG A 132 11.05 -35.96 39.13
C ARG A 132 11.00 -37.40 38.66
#